data_AF-A0A2A2M3B7-F1
#
_entry.id   AF-A0A2A2M3B7-F1
#
_cell.length_a   1.000
_cell.length_b   1.000
_cell.length_c   1.000
_cell.angle_alpha   90.00
_cell.angle_beta   90.00
_cell.angle_gamma   90.00
#
_symmetry.space_group_name_H-M   'P 1'
#
loop_
_entity.id
_entity.type
_entity.pdbx_description
1 polymer ?
#
loop_
_entity_poly.entity_id
_entity_poly.type
_entity_poly.pdbx_seq_one_letter_code
_entity_poly.pdbx_strand_id
1 'polypeptide(L)'
;MAALAVAVVGGPMTMAMLVLEATHDVPLAAASLAAVLVASTIVRETFGYSFSTWRLHLRGETIKSARDVGWMRTLTAGRMMRRVERATPADISVAEFRRAFPLGSTSRVVLADSDDRYAGIVQTARAYGEEAVVDAPVGSLAIHRDLALPPDADIKAVMAAFDAAGADELAVVGEDARVLGILSEPYVRRRYAEELDKAQRDLFGED
;
A
#
# COMPACT_ATOMS: atom_id res chain seq x y z
N MET A 1 13.08 -18.68 -29.68
CA MET A 1 12.39 -19.73 -28.88
C MET A 1 12.71 -19.64 -27.39
N ALA A 2 13.98 -19.62 -26.97
CA ALA A 2 14.36 -19.53 -25.56
C ALA A 2 13.73 -18.34 -24.80
N ALA A 3 13.67 -17.16 -25.42
CA ALA A 3 13.01 -15.97 -24.87
C ALA A 3 11.50 -16.17 -24.57
N LEU A 4 10.79 -16.92 -25.42
CA LEU A 4 9.39 -17.27 -25.17
C LEU A 4 9.28 -18.37 -24.09
N ALA A 5 10.16 -19.36 -24.14
CA ALA A 5 10.16 -20.44 -23.16
C ALA A 5 10.43 -19.94 -21.74
N VAL A 6 11.35 -18.99 -21.57
CA VAL A 6 11.61 -18.37 -20.26
C VAL A 6 10.42 -17.52 -19.79
N ALA A 7 9.71 -16.83 -20.68
CA ALA A 7 8.51 -16.08 -20.33
C ALA A 7 7.43 -16.98 -19.74
N VAL A 8 7.32 -18.21 -20.25
CA VAL A 8 6.33 -19.19 -19.77
C VAL A 8 6.79 -19.89 -18.49
N VAL A 9 8.03 -20.40 -18.46
CA VAL A 9 8.54 -21.27 -17.39
C VAL A 9 9.21 -20.48 -16.26
N GLY A 10 10.07 -19.50 -16.58
CA GLY A 10 10.73 -18.62 -15.61
C GLY A 10 12.18 -18.95 -15.25
N GLY A 11 12.85 -19.87 -15.96
CA GLY A 11 14.24 -20.29 -15.68
C GLY A 11 15.25 -19.78 -16.73
N PRO A 12 15.80 -18.55 -16.60
CA PRO A 12 16.65 -17.95 -17.62
C PRO A 12 17.98 -18.68 -17.84
N MET A 13 18.68 -19.05 -16.76
CA MET A 13 19.94 -19.80 -16.87
C MET A 13 19.73 -21.17 -17.49
N THR A 14 18.66 -21.88 -17.10
CA THR A 14 18.31 -23.17 -17.69
C THR A 14 18.03 -23.05 -19.19
N MET A 15 17.28 -22.03 -19.61
CA MET A 15 16.99 -21.83 -21.03
C MET A 15 18.24 -21.48 -21.85
N ALA A 16 19.16 -20.68 -21.30
CA ALA A 16 20.43 -20.39 -21.96
C ALA A 16 21.33 -21.63 -22.08
N MET A 17 21.38 -22.47 -21.03
CA MET A 17 22.12 -23.73 -21.06
C MET A 17 21.50 -24.73 -22.04
N LEU A 18 20.18 -24.81 -22.14
CA LEU A 18 19.51 -25.65 -23.14
C LEU A 18 19.83 -25.20 -24.58
N VAL A 19 19.95 -23.89 -24.82
CA VAL A 19 20.40 -23.38 -26.12
C VAL A 19 21.84 -23.83 -26.38
N LEU A 20 22.74 -23.63 -25.40
CA LEU A 20 24.13 -24.04 -25.52
C LEU A 20 24.27 -25.54 -25.81
N GLU A 21 23.56 -26.38 -25.06
CA GLU A 21 23.58 -27.84 -25.21
C GLU A 21 22.99 -28.28 -26.55
N ALA A 22 21.91 -27.65 -27.01
CA ALA A 22 21.27 -28.01 -28.27
C ALA A 22 22.11 -27.60 -29.49
N THR A 23 22.76 -26.42 -29.45
CA THR A 23 23.46 -25.86 -30.61
C THR A 23 24.97 -26.10 -30.57
N HIS A 24 25.53 -26.39 -29.39
CA HIS A 24 26.98 -26.44 -29.14
C HIS A 24 27.71 -25.15 -29.56
N ASP A 25 26.99 -24.02 -29.59
CA ASP A 25 27.48 -22.72 -30.06
C ASP A 25 27.43 -21.69 -28.92
N VAL A 26 28.60 -21.32 -28.42
CA VAL A 26 28.78 -20.40 -27.29
C VAL A 26 28.32 -18.97 -27.63
N PRO A 27 28.73 -18.34 -28.75
CA PRO A 27 28.19 -17.05 -29.17
C PRO A 27 26.66 -17.02 -29.25
N LEU A 28 26.04 -18.05 -29.82
CA LEU A 28 24.59 -18.13 -29.95
C LEU A 28 23.91 -18.28 -28.58
N ALA A 29 24.48 -19.09 -27.69
CA ALA A 29 24.02 -19.20 -26.31
C ALA A 29 24.09 -17.87 -25.57
N ALA A 30 25.20 -17.12 -25.70
CA ALA A 30 25.37 -15.81 -25.08
C ALA A 30 24.34 -14.78 -25.59
N ALA A 31 24.12 -14.73 -26.91
CA ALA A 31 23.09 -13.88 -27.50
C ALA A 31 21.68 -14.27 -27.01
N SER A 32 21.42 -15.57 -26.88
CA SER A 32 20.14 -16.06 -26.38
C SER A 32 19.91 -15.72 -24.90
N LEU A 33 20.96 -15.71 -24.07
CA LEU A 33 20.88 -15.32 -22.67
C LEU A 33 20.43 -13.87 -22.53
N ALA A 34 20.99 -12.96 -23.34
CA ALA A 34 20.55 -11.56 -23.35
C ALA A 34 19.06 -11.44 -23.70
N ALA A 35 18.60 -12.13 -24.74
CA ALA A 35 17.18 -12.12 -25.14
C ALA A 35 16.26 -12.72 -24.06
N VAL A 36 16.72 -13.78 -23.39
CA VAL A 36 16.04 -14.45 -22.28
C VAL A 36 15.95 -13.55 -21.05
N LEU A 37 16.99 -12.80 -20.71
CA LEU A 37 16.98 -11.83 -19.62
C LEU A 37 15.97 -10.70 -19.90
N VAL A 38 16.02 -10.10 -21.10
CA VAL A 38 15.07 -9.04 -21.50
C VAL A 38 13.63 -9.53 -21.44
N ALA A 39 13.33 -10.71 -22.01
CA ALA A 39 11.99 -11.28 -21.98
C ALA A 39 11.53 -11.58 -20.55
N SER A 40 12.43 -12.07 -19.69
CA SER A 40 12.13 -12.31 -18.27
C SER A 40 11.79 -11.03 -17.53
N THR A 41 12.53 -9.94 -17.77
CA THR A 41 12.25 -8.63 -17.18
C THR A 41 10.88 -8.10 -17.62
N ILE A 42 10.59 -8.12 -18.92
CA ILE A 42 9.29 -7.66 -19.45
C ILE A 42 8.13 -8.44 -18.82
N VAL A 43 8.24 -9.77 -18.77
CA VAL A 43 7.18 -10.62 -18.21
C VAL A 43 7.00 -10.38 -16.71
N ARG A 44 8.08 -10.19 -15.97
CA ARG A 44 8.02 -9.86 -14.54
C ARG A 44 7.41 -8.49 -14.28
N GLU A 45 7.75 -7.47 -15.07
CA GLU A 45 7.13 -6.14 -14.99
C GLU A 45 5.63 -6.19 -15.33
N THR A 46 5.25 -6.97 -16.34
CA THR A 46 3.87 -7.00 -16.84
C THR A 46 2.95 -7.86 -15.98
N PHE A 47 3.43 -9.03 -15.53
CA PHE A 47 2.61 -10.05 -14.86
C PHE A 47 3.01 -10.32 -13.40
N GLY A 48 4.11 -9.76 -12.91
CA GLY A 48 4.72 -10.07 -11.61
C GLY A 48 5.43 -11.42 -11.56
N TYR A 49 5.08 -12.38 -12.43
CA TYR A 49 5.57 -13.75 -12.43
C TYR A 49 5.79 -14.29 -13.85
N SER A 50 6.43 -15.46 -13.99
CA SER A 50 6.31 -16.23 -15.24
C SER A 50 4.86 -16.64 -15.49
N PHE A 51 4.49 -16.85 -16.75
CA PHE A 51 3.10 -17.14 -17.13
C PHE A 51 2.51 -18.37 -16.40
N SER A 52 3.32 -19.41 -16.18
CA SER A 52 2.88 -20.62 -15.47
C SER A 52 2.48 -20.32 -14.02
N THR A 53 3.25 -19.49 -13.33
CA THR A 53 3.00 -19.08 -11.95
C THR A 53 1.79 -18.14 -11.86
N TRP A 54 1.65 -17.20 -12.80
CA TRP A 54 0.48 -16.33 -12.91
C TRP A 54 -0.81 -17.14 -13.12
N ARG A 55 -0.76 -18.14 -14.02
CA ARG A 55 -1.91 -19.03 -14.28
C ARG A 55 -2.30 -19.86 -13.07
N LEU A 56 -1.34 -20.28 -12.23
CA LEU A 56 -1.65 -21.01 -11.00
C LEU A 56 -2.29 -20.08 -9.96
N HIS A 57 -1.78 -18.86 -9.86
CA HIS A 57 -2.37 -17.82 -9.01
C HIS A 57 -3.83 -17.52 -9.36
N LEU A 58 -4.18 -17.44 -10.65
CA LEU A 58 -5.57 -17.27 -11.11
C LEU A 58 -6.50 -18.43 -10.73
N ARG A 59 -5.95 -19.61 -10.38
CA ARG A 59 -6.73 -20.78 -9.94
C ARG A 59 -6.89 -20.83 -8.42
N GLY A 60 -6.48 -19.79 -7.71
CA GLY A 60 -6.54 -19.72 -6.24
C GLY A 60 -5.38 -20.42 -5.54
N GLU A 61 -4.49 -21.08 -6.29
CA GLU A 61 -3.29 -21.68 -5.74
C GLU A 61 -2.17 -20.62 -5.66
N THR A 62 -1.90 -20.18 -4.44
CA THR A 62 -0.85 -19.20 -4.18
C THR A 62 0.48 -19.92 -4.08
N ILE A 63 1.25 -19.96 -5.17
CA ILE A 63 2.68 -20.30 -5.04
C ILE A 63 3.32 -19.15 -4.28
N LYS A 64 3.78 -19.44 -3.07
CA LYS A 64 4.74 -18.58 -2.36
C LYS A 64 6.03 -18.60 -3.17
N SER A 65 6.15 -17.75 -4.18
CA SER A 65 7.45 -17.37 -4.71
C SER A 65 8.16 -16.67 -3.57
N ALA A 66 9.33 -17.16 -3.19
CA ALA A 66 10.16 -16.59 -2.12
C ALA A 66 10.70 -15.18 -2.43
N ARG A 67 10.39 -14.60 -3.60
CA ARG A 67 10.94 -13.32 -4.08
C ARG A 67 9.85 -12.44 -4.73
N ASP A 68 9.36 -11.42 -4.02
CA ASP A 68 8.89 -10.13 -4.58
C ASP A 68 7.43 -9.78 -4.94
N VAL A 69 6.40 -10.63 -4.85
CA VAL A 69 5.04 -10.17 -5.29
C VAL A 69 3.94 -10.31 -4.23
N GLY A 70 4.23 -10.99 -3.11
CA GLY A 70 3.29 -11.07 -1.99
C GLY A 70 3.18 -9.77 -1.21
N TRP A 71 4.29 -9.04 -1.04
CA TRP A 71 4.37 -7.98 -0.05
C TRP A 71 3.43 -6.81 -0.35
N MET A 72 3.32 -6.38 -1.61
CA MET A 72 2.41 -5.30 -2.03
C MET A 72 0.95 -5.62 -1.72
N ARG A 73 0.51 -6.87 -1.93
CA ARG A 73 -0.85 -7.31 -1.59
C ARG A 73 -1.05 -7.56 -0.09
N THR A 74 0.03 -7.76 0.66
CA THR A 74 -0.04 -7.91 2.12
C THR A 74 0.00 -6.60 2.89
N LEU A 75 0.44 -5.51 2.26
CA LEU A 75 0.43 -4.15 2.82
C LEU A 75 -0.88 -3.45 2.48
N THR A 76 -1.94 -3.81 3.20
CA THR A 76 -3.24 -3.15 3.05
C THR A 76 -3.39 -2.00 4.05
N ALA A 77 -4.25 -1.02 3.74
CA ALA A 77 -4.58 0.08 4.63
C ALA A 77 -4.97 -0.41 6.03
N GLY A 78 -5.82 -1.45 6.12
CA GLY A 78 -6.27 -2.02 7.38
C GLY A 78 -5.18 -2.69 8.22
N ARG A 79 -4.07 -3.13 7.59
CA ARG A 79 -2.92 -3.70 8.29
C ARG A 79 -1.90 -2.65 8.72
N MET A 80 -1.83 -1.54 7.99
CA MET A 80 -0.89 -0.45 8.25
C MET A 80 -1.47 0.63 9.18
N MET A 81 -2.80 0.72 9.31
CA MET A 81 -3.45 1.75 10.11
C MET A 81 -3.15 1.61 11.60
N ARG A 82 -3.11 2.76 12.27
CA ARG A 82 -3.31 2.82 13.71
C ARG A 82 -4.81 2.65 13.99
N ARG A 83 -5.17 1.60 14.72
CA ARG A 83 -6.57 1.34 15.09
C ARG A 83 -7.12 2.48 15.94
N VAL A 84 -8.38 2.82 15.68
CA VAL A 84 -9.17 3.77 16.47
C VAL A 84 -10.29 2.97 17.11
N GLU A 85 -10.28 2.84 18.44
CA GLU A 85 -11.30 2.04 19.15
C GLU A 85 -12.67 2.71 19.14
N ARG A 86 -12.68 4.04 19.26
CA ARG A 86 -13.89 4.86 19.20
C ARG A 86 -13.55 6.19 18.55
N ALA A 87 -14.23 6.50 17.45
CA ALA A 87 -14.13 7.81 16.82
C ALA A 87 -14.80 8.88 17.70
N THR A 88 -14.31 10.10 17.63
CA THR A 88 -14.85 11.20 18.41
C THR A 88 -16.13 11.72 17.75
N PRO A 89 -17.24 11.91 18.47
CA PRO A 89 -18.45 12.46 17.86
C PRO A 89 -18.21 13.88 17.33
N ALA A 90 -18.71 14.16 16.12
CA ALA A 90 -18.49 15.43 15.43
C ALA A 90 -19.32 16.59 16.01
N ASP A 91 -20.34 16.27 16.80
CA ASP A 91 -21.28 17.20 17.42
C ASP A 91 -20.79 17.75 18.77
N ILE A 92 -19.75 17.17 19.38
CA ILE A 92 -19.18 17.71 20.62
C ILE A 92 -18.64 19.13 20.39
N SER A 93 -18.71 19.95 21.44
CA SER A 93 -18.16 21.31 21.40
C SER A 93 -16.63 21.29 21.23
N VAL A 94 -16.07 22.34 20.64
CA VAL A 94 -14.61 22.55 20.63
C VAL A 94 -14.04 22.58 22.05
N ALA A 95 -14.76 23.13 23.03
CA ALA A 95 -14.38 23.10 24.45
C ALA A 95 -14.19 21.67 24.97
N GLU A 96 -15.13 20.78 24.69
CA GLU A 96 -15.08 19.38 25.09
C GLU A 96 -13.97 18.62 24.35
N PHE A 97 -13.81 18.87 23.05
CA PHE A 97 -12.72 18.32 22.27
C PHE A 97 -11.35 18.70 22.86
N ARG A 98 -11.13 19.96 23.23
CA ARG A 98 -9.87 20.42 23.87
C ARG A 98 -9.60 19.73 25.21
N ARG A 99 -10.64 19.38 25.97
CA ARG A 99 -10.48 18.64 27.24
C ARG A 99 -10.08 17.19 26.98
N ALA A 100 -10.67 16.55 25.98
CA ALA A 100 -10.37 15.18 25.59
C ALA A 100 -8.99 15.05 24.91
N PHE A 101 -8.58 16.06 24.13
CA PHE A 101 -7.34 16.07 23.36
C PHE A 101 -6.50 17.32 23.64
N PRO A 102 -5.75 17.36 24.76
CA PRO A 102 -4.80 18.42 25.05
C PRO A 102 -3.76 18.59 23.94
N LEU A 103 -3.23 19.80 23.75
CA LEU A 103 -2.11 20.04 22.83
C LEU A 103 -0.94 19.09 23.14
N GLY A 104 -0.42 18.43 22.11
CA GLY A 104 0.66 17.44 22.22
C GLY A 104 0.21 16.00 22.47
N SER A 105 -1.07 15.74 22.78
CA SER A 105 -1.58 14.37 22.98
C SER A 105 -1.67 13.59 21.66
N THR A 106 -2.27 14.21 20.63
CA THR A 106 -2.35 13.70 19.27
C THR A 106 -2.39 14.87 18.31
N SER A 107 -1.81 14.73 17.12
CA SER A 107 -1.81 15.76 16.08
C SER A 107 -3.17 15.90 15.40
N ARG A 108 -3.89 14.78 15.23
CA ARG A 108 -5.13 14.67 14.47
C ARG A 108 -6.07 13.65 15.14
N VAL A 109 -7.37 13.86 14.96
CA VAL A 109 -8.45 13.05 15.53
C VAL A 109 -9.49 12.76 14.45
N VAL A 110 -9.90 11.50 14.32
CA VAL A 110 -10.97 11.08 13.41
C VAL A 110 -12.32 11.33 14.06
N LEU A 111 -13.26 11.91 13.31
CA LEU A 111 -14.61 12.17 13.75
C LEU A 111 -15.61 11.17 13.17
N ALA A 112 -16.69 10.94 13.92
CA ALA A 112 -17.89 10.25 13.45
C ALA A 112 -19.14 11.12 13.64
N ASP A 113 -20.13 10.94 12.77
CA ASP A 113 -21.44 11.58 12.87
C ASP A 113 -22.34 10.87 13.90
N SER A 114 -23.60 11.31 13.98
CA SER A 114 -24.61 10.72 14.87
C SER A 114 -24.97 9.26 14.55
N ASP A 115 -24.68 8.80 13.32
CA ASP A 115 -24.94 7.43 12.85
C ASP A 115 -23.70 6.53 12.98
N ASP A 116 -22.65 7.01 13.68
CA ASP A 116 -21.34 6.35 13.84
C ASP A 116 -20.58 6.16 12.52
N ARG A 117 -20.84 7.02 11.53
CA ARG A 117 -20.16 7.03 10.23
C ARG A 117 -19.09 8.10 10.20
N TYR A 118 -18.04 7.88 9.41
CA TYR A 118 -16.94 8.81 9.26
C TYR A 118 -17.40 10.21 8.85
N ALA A 119 -16.95 11.21 9.61
CA ALA A 119 -17.32 12.62 9.45
C ALA A 119 -16.12 13.56 9.24
N GLY A 120 -14.97 12.99 8.84
CA GLY A 120 -13.74 13.74 8.59
C GLY A 120 -12.70 13.63 9.70
N ILE A 121 -11.64 14.41 9.55
CA ILE A 121 -10.50 14.48 10.48
C ILE A 121 -10.33 15.91 10.94
N VAL A 122 -10.05 16.10 12.23
CA VAL A 122 -9.69 17.42 12.78
C VAL A 122 -8.23 17.42 13.20
N GLN A 123 -7.51 18.47 12.80
CA GLN A 123 -6.19 18.77 13.35
C GLN A 123 -6.37 19.36 14.75
N THR A 124 -5.76 18.75 15.76
CA THR A 124 -5.90 19.19 17.15
C THR A 124 -5.50 20.65 17.31
N ALA A 125 -4.43 21.08 16.64
CA ALA A 125 -3.99 22.48 16.67
C ALA A 125 -5.04 23.48 16.17
N ARG A 126 -5.83 23.13 15.14
CA ARG A 126 -6.93 23.99 14.65
C ARG A 126 -8.00 24.20 15.70
N ALA A 127 -8.28 23.19 16.52
CA ALA A 127 -9.24 23.33 17.61
C ALA A 127 -8.78 24.36 18.66
N TYR A 128 -7.48 24.66 18.77
CA TYR A 128 -6.91 25.69 19.67
C TYR A 128 -6.64 27.04 18.99
N GLY A 129 -6.86 27.15 17.68
CA GLY A 129 -6.65 28.39 16.94
C GLY A 129 -7.63 29.50 17.34
N GLU A 130 -7.27 30.75 17.02
CA GLU A 130 -8.09 31.94 17.30
C GLU A 130 -9.44 31.91 16.57
N GLU A 131 -9.49 31.27 15.40
CA GLU A 131 -10.70 31.11 14.58
C GLU A 131 -11.69 30.08 15.15
N ALA A 132 -11.28 29.28 16.14
CA ALA A 132 -12.10 28.20 16.67
C ALA A 132 -13.14 28.73 17.68
N VAL A 133 -14.42 28.60 17.32
CA VAL A 133 -15.54 28.95 18.21
C VAL A 133 -15.73 27.86 19.24
N VAL A 134 -15.56 28.20 20.52
CA VAL A 134 -15.49 27.23 21.64
C VAL A 134 -16.76 26.39 21.80
N ASP A 135 -17.93 27.00 21.61
CA ASP A 135 -19.23 26.34 21.77
C ASP A 135 -19.76 25.73 20.46
N ALA A 136 -19.06 25.93 19.35
CA ALA A 136 -19.44 25.32 18.07
C ALA A 136 -19.09 23.83 18.04
N PRO A 137 -19.80 23.03 17.23
CA PRO A 137 -19.46 21.63 17.03
C PRO A 137 -18.09 21.49 16.37
N VAL A 138 -17.25 20.60 16.91
CA VAL A 138 -15.88 20.38 16.41
C VAL A 138 -15.85 19.90 14.96
N GLY A 139 -16.92 19.24 14.51
CA GLY A 139 -17.13 18.84 13.13
C GLY A 139 -17.00 19.99 12.15
N SER A 140 -17.28 21.24 12.54
CA SER A 140 -17.08 22.43 11.68
C SER A 140 -15.63 22.65 11.25
N LEU A 141 -14.66 22.12 12.01
CA LEU A 141 -13.23 22.19 11.72
C LEU A 141 -12.72 20.99 10.90
N ALA A 142 -13.60 20.04 10.59
CA ALA A 142 -13.22 18.78 9.95
C ALA A 142 -12.80 18.99 8.48
N ILE A 143 -11.71 18.32 8.11
CA ILE A 143 -11.18 18.22 6.76
C ILE A 143 -11.32 16.77 6.25
N HIS A 144 -11.14 16.57 4.95
CA HIS A 144 -11.17 15.24 4.31
C HIS A 144 -12.45 14.45 4.58
N ARG A 145 -13.60 15.12 4.72
CA ARG A 145 -14.90 14.51 5.05
C ARG A 145 -15.33 13.42 4.07
N ASP A 146 -15.05 13.62 2.79
CA ASP A 146 -15.44 12.68 1.71
C ASP A 146 -14.28 11.78 1.27
N LEU A 147 -13.16 11.79 1.99
CA LEU A 147 -11.96 11.04 1.64
C LEU A 147 -11.62 10.04 2.75
N ALA A 148 -11.66 8.76 2.41
CA ALA A 148 -11.26 7.67 3.28
C ALA A 148 -10.76 6.48 2.45
N LEU A 149 -10.01 5.60 3.09
CA LEU A 149 -9.45 4.38 2.50
C LEU A 149 -10.28 3.17 2.93
N PRO A 150 -10.62 2.25 2.00
CA PRO A 150 -11.14 0.95 2.40
C PRO A 150 -10.01 0.07 2.99
N PRO A 151 -10.31 -0.84 3.93
CA PRO A 151 -9.29 -1.58 4.69
C PRO A 151 -8.47 -2.56 3.84
N ASP A 152 -9.01 -2.98 2.71
CA ASP A 152 -8.39 -3.89 1.74
C ASP A 152 -7.59 -3.15 0.65
N ALA A 153 -7.63 -1.81 0.61
CA ALA A 153 -6.81 -1.02 -0.31
C ALA A 153 -5.32 -1.39 -0.16
N ASP A 154 -4.71 -1.81 -1.26
CA ASP A 154 -3.29 -2.12 -1.31
C ASP A 154 -2.43 -0.84 -1.26
N ILE A 155 -1.13 -1.03 -1.07
CA ILE A 155 -0.21 0.10 -0.90
C ILE A 155 -0.17 1.05 -2.10
N LYS A 156 -0.42 0.57 -3.33
CA LYS A 156 -0.45 1.44 -4.52
C LYS A 156 -1.69 2.31 -4.52
N ALA A 157 -2.86 1.73 -4.24
CA ALA A 157 -4.10 2.48 -4.10
C ALA A 157 -4.01 3.50 -2.95
N VAL A 158 -3.41 3.11 -1.83
CA VAL A 158 -3.18 4.00 -0.69
C VAL A 158 -2.28 5.18 -1.06
N MET A 159 -1.13 4.95 -1.72
CA MET A 159 -0.23 6.03 -2.15
C MET A 159 -0.93 6.98 -3.14
N ALA A 160 -1.65 6.44 -4.12
CA ALA A 160 -2.38 7.25 -5.09
C ALA A 160 -3.47 8.11 -4.42
N ALA A 161 -4.16 7.58 -3.41
CA ALA A 161 -5.14 8.32 -2.64
C ALA A 161 -4.49 9.47 -1.84
N PHE A 162 -3.32 9.25 -1.25
CA PHE A 162 -2.56 10.31 -0.57
C PHE A 162 -2.11 11.41 -1.54
N ASP A 163 -1.55 11.04 -2.69
CA ASP A 163 -1.11 11.98 -3.72
C ASP A 163 -2.29 12.83 -4.25
N ALA A 164 -3.45 12.20 -4.47
CA ALA A 164 -4.66 12.88 -4.95
C ALA A 164 -5.29 13.78 -3.87
N ALA A 165 -5.26 13.37 -2.61
CA ALA A 165 -5.86 14.11 -1.51
C ALA A 165 -4.97 15.26 -0.99
N GLY A 166 -3.65 15.20 -1.21
CA GLY A 166 -2.69 16.12 -0.60
C GLY A 166 -2.78 16.13 0.93
N ALA A 167 -3.05 14.96 1.52
CA ALA A 167 -3.41 14.81 2.93
C ALA A 167 -2.29 14.11 3.72
N ASP A 168 -1.89 14.64 4.88
CA ASP A 168 -0.88 13.93 5.69
C ASP A 168 -1.41 12.64 6.33
N GLU A 169 -2.73 12.56 6.54
CA GLU A 169 -3.41 11.41 7.14
C GLU A 169 -4.80 11.22 6.53
N LEU A 170 -5.18 9.95 6.34
CA LEU A 170 -6.49 9.53 5.87
C LEU A 170 -7.09 8.50 6.84
N ALA A 171 -8.40 8.55 7.00
CA ALA A 171 -9.13 7.56 7.79
C ALA A 171 -9.26 6.26 6.99
N VAL A 172 -9.25 5.13 7.69
CA VAL A 172 -9.59 3.83 7.14
C VAL A 172 -10.99 3.47 7.62
N VAL A 173 -11.90 3.21 6.69
CA VAL A 173 -13.33 3.00 6.97
C VAL A 173 -13.81 1.66 6.41
N GLY A 174 -14.67 0.97 7.15
CA GLY A 174 -15.30 -0.28 6.71
C GLY A 174 -16.45 -0.06 5.72
N GLU A 175 -17.15 -1.13 5.34
CA GLU A 175 -18.26 -1.11 4.37
C GLU A 175 -19.41 -0.17 4.79
N ASP A 176 -19.64 0.00 6.09
CA ASP A 176 -20.69 0.89 6.64
C ASP A 176 -20.21 2.34 6.86
N ALA A 177 -19.08 2.74 6.26
CA ALA A 177 -18.37 3.99 6.54
C ALA A 177 -17.96 4.16 8.02
N ARG A 178 -17.97 3.08 8.80
CA ARG A 178 -17.48 3.08 10.19
C ARG A 178 -15.97 3.23 10.23
N VAL A 179 -15.50 4.08 11.14
CA VAL A 179 -14.07 4.31 11.35
C VAL A 179 -13.41 3.06 11.95
N LEU A 180 -12.39 2.55 11.27
CA LEU A 180 -11.56 1.44 11.75
C LEU A 180 -10.21 1.92 12.28
N GLY A 181 -9.69 3.00 11.69
CA GLY A 181 -8.38 3.53 12.05
C GLY A 181 -7.99 4.76 11.25
N ILE A 182 -6.74 5.17 11.45
CA ILE A 182 -6.11 6.27 10.74
C ILE A 182 -4.74 5.83 10.22
N LEU A 183 -4.38 6.31 9.04
CA LEU A 183 -3.13 5.99 8.38
C LEU A 183 -2.42 7.28 7.98
N SER A 184 -1.10 7.35 8.20
CA SER A 184 -0.30 8.52 7.86
C SER A 184 0.57 8.30 6.64
N GLU A 185 0.65 9.33 5.79
CA GLU A 185 1.44 9.30 4.56
C GLU A 185 2.93 9.00 4.82
N PRO A 186 3.61 9.63 5.80
CA PRO A 186 5.02 9.33 6.05
C PRO A 186 5.25 7.88 6.46
N TYR A 187 4.32 7.29 7.22
CA TYR A 187 4.42 5.89 7.62
C TYR A 187 4.25 4.96 6.42
N VAL A 188 3.28 5.22 5.54
CA VAL A 188 3.07 4.43 4.31
C VAL A 188 4.29 4.49 3.41
N ARG A 189 4.83 5.69 3.14
CA ARG A 189 6.01 5.87 2.29
C ARG A 189 7.24 5.16 2.86
N ARG A 190 7.46 5.26 4.17
CA ARG A 190 8.54 4.52 4.86
C ARG A 190 8.34 3.03 4.73
N ARG A 191 7.14 2.52 4.98
CA ARG A 191 6.83 1.08 4.90
C ARG A 191 7.00 0.54 3.48
N TYR A 192 6.62 1.31 2.48
CA TYR A 192 6.85 0.99 1.07
C TYR A 192 8.34 0.87 0.76
N ALA A 193 9.14 1.87 1.16
CA ALA A 193 10.59 1.86 0.94
C ALA A 193 11.28 0.68 1.63
N GLU A 194 10.94 0.40 2.89
CA GLU A 194 11.49 -0.74 3.63
C GLU A 194 11.22 -2.09 2.95
N GLU A 195 10.02 -2.27 2.39
CA GLU A 195 9.67 -3.53 1.72
C GLU A 195 10.26 -3.61 0.31
N LEU A 196 10.44 -2.48 -0.38
CA LEU A 196 11.19 -2.41 -1.63
C LEU A 196 12.68 -2.73 -1.40
N ASP A 197 13.30 -2.20 -0.35
CA ASP A 197 14.70 -2.48 -0.02
C ASP A 197 14.92 -3.94 0.38
N LYS A 198 13.95 -4.56 1.08
CA LYS A 198 13.98 -6.00 1.37
C LYS A 198 13.87 -6.82 0.09
N ALA A 199 12.90 -6.50 -0.76
CA ALA A 199 12.75 -7.12 -2.07
C ALA A 199 14.04 -7.04 -2.91
N GLN A 200 14.68 -5.86 -2.92
CA GLN A 200 15.96 -5.68 -3.61
C GLN A 200 17.09 -6.50 -2.99
N ARG A 201 17.26 -6.53 -1.67
CA ARG A 201 18.31 -7.35 -1.02
C ARG A 201 18.09 -8.85 -1.26
N ASP A 202 16.84 -9.32 -1.20
CA ASP A 202 16.47 -10.71 -1.51
C ASP A 202 16.75 -11.07 -2.99
N LEU A 203 16.69 -10.08 -3.88
CA LEU A 203 17.02 -10.21 -5.29
C LEU A 203 18.53 -10.36 -5.52
N PHE A 204 19.36 -9.62 -4.79
CA PHE A 204 20.82 -9.64 -4.91
C PHE A 204 21.52 -10.67 -4.01
N GLY A 205 20.80 -11.30 -3.07
CA GLY A 205 21.33 -12.34 -2.19
C GLY A 205 22.27 -11.81 -1.10
N GLU A 206 22.08 -10.56 -0.68
CA GLU A 206 22.80 -9.95 0.43
C GLU A 206 22.02 -10.17 1.73
N ASP A 207 22.33 -11.29 2.41
CA ASP A 207 22.02 -11.52 3.83
C ASP A 207 23.30 -11.44 4.67
#